data_AF-A0A2J7YX59-F1
#
_entry.id   AF-A0A2J7YX59-F1
#
_cell.length_a   1.000
_cell.length_b   1.000
_cell.length_c   1.000
_cell.angle_alpha   90.00
_cell.angle_beta   90.00
_cell.angle_gamma   90.00
#
_symmetry.space_group_name_H-M   'P 1'
#
loop_
_entity.id
_entity.type
_entity.pdbx_description
1 polymer ?
#
loop_
_entity_poly.entity_id
_entity_poly.type
_entity_poly.pdbx_seq_one_letter_code
_entity_poly.pdbx_strand_id
1 'polypeptide(L)'
;MRRWLDGEQPREPIPQILSELFSERFGCVVGIEDLGLRAVHRSPSVSGVDLPWAGPETVALIGEFSRSDLMLARRGFLGTSLGLSAGPALIEPMQRWLVPSPGGQPGGAKAAGGGRTRRVSRLSEPELELLESTIVMFRAWDAQCGGGLRRKAVVGQLHEVTDLLQEPHADAVSRRLFKVAGELAQLAGWMSYDVGLQPTAQKYFVLALHAAKESGDRPLGSYILSSMSRQMIHVGRPDDALELIHLAQYGSRENATPRTQAMLYAMEARAYANMGQPSKCHRAVKMAEDSFADCAGGDGDPDWIRFFSEAELNAENAHSYRDLAYVAGRSPTYAKMADPVMRRAVRLFGQEIENDAGPQRSYALNLIGMATVHLLQKEPEKAAAVAHEALPLAKRVRSERVNNRLRKTVDTAVRQFGDVPEITDLGERLATLMPDNPETTGPGRAV
;
A
#
# COMPACT_ATOMS: atom_id res chain seq x y z
N MET A 1 31.45 -17.86 31.73
CA MET A 1 32.59 -17.71 30.80
C MET A 1 33.26 -19.05 30.50
N ARG A 2 33.83 -19.80 31.48
CA ARG A 2 34.37 -21.17 31.24
C ARG A 2 33.40 -22.10 30.50
N ARG A 3 32.18 -22.27 31.03
CA ARG A 3 31.13 -23.08 30.40
C ARG A 3 30.79 -22.71 28.94
N TRP A 4 30.86 -21.42 28.60
CA TRP A 4 30.64 -20.94 27.24
C TRP A 4 31.84 -21.25 26.33
N LEU A 5 33.08 -21.12 26.83
CA LEU A 5 34.28 -21.57 26.13
C LEU A 5 34.32 -23.10 25.94
N ASP A 6 33.68 -23.84 26.85
CA ASP A 6 33.53 -25.30 26.77
C ASP A 6 32.38 -25.74 25.83
N GLY A 7 31.74 -24.78 25.13
CA GLY A 7 30.70 -25.05 24.13
C GLY A 7 29.27 -25.10 24.65
N GLU A 8 29.02 -24.83 25.95
CA GLU A 8 27.65 -24.71 26.46
C GLU A 8 26.97 -23.44 25.94
N GLN A 9 25.73 -23.60 25.50
CA GLN A 9 24.88 -22.52 24.99
C GLN A 9 24.05 -21.94 26.16
N PRO A 10 24.25 -20.67 26.54
CA PRO A 10 23.43 -20.03 27.57
C PRO A 10 21.98 -19.88 27.08
N ARG A 11 21.03 -20.03 28.00
CA ARG A 11 19.60 -19.86 27.71
C ARG A 11 19.23 -18.39 27.59
N GLU A 12 18.13 -18.10 26.89
CA GLU A 12 17.58 -16.75 26.80
C GLU A 12 17.32 -16.12 28.19
N PRO A 13 17.48 -14.79 28.34
CA PRO A 13 17.82 -13.77 27.33
C PRO A 13 19.33 -13.55 27.10
N ILE A 14 20.18 -14.44 27.64
CA ILE A 14 21.62 -14.19 27.79
C ILE A 14 22.37 -13.99 26.46
N PRO A 15 22.10 -14.75 25.36
CA PRO A 15 22.76 -14.52 24.08
C PRO A 15 22.54 -13.11 23.51
N GLN A 16 21.35 -12.55 23.69
CA GLN A 16 20.98 -11.21 23.19
C GLN A 16 21.72 -10.11 23.98
N ILE A 17 21.72 -10.22 25.31
CA ILE A 17 22.42 -9.29 26.20
C ILE A 17 23.93 -9.28 25.91
N LEU A 18 24.52 -10.45 25.60
CA LEU A 18 25.92 -10.53 25.22
C LEU A 18 26.19 -9.84 23.88
N SER A 19 25.35 -10.08 22.85
CA SER A 19 25.47 -9.41 21.56
C SER A 19 25.40 -7.88 21.69
N GLU A 20 24.48 -7.36 22.51
CA GLU A 20 24.37 -5.92 22.79
C GLU A 20 25.60 -5.36 23.51
N LEU A 21 26.03 -6.00 24.60
CA LEU A 21 27.20 -5.58 25.38
C LEU A 21 28.49 -5.58 24.55
N PHE A 22 28.69 -6.60 23.71
CA PHE A 22 29.87 -6.66 22.85
C PHE A 22 29.79 -5.65 21.71
N SER A 23 28.60 -5.42 21.15
CA SER A 23 28.42 -4.38 20.12
C SER A 23 28.70 -2.98 20.65
N GLU A 24 28.22 -2.68 21.86
CA GLU A 24 28.49 -1.42 22.55
C GLU A 24 29.98 -1.27 22.87
N ARG A 25 30.63 -2.36 23.30
CA ARG A 25 32.06 -2.34 23.67
C ARG A 25 32.99 -2.19 22.46
N PHE A 26 32.66 -2.79 21.32
CA PHE A 26 33.52 -2.80 20.13
C PHE A 26 33.17 -1.72 19.11
N GLY A 27 32.05 -1.02 19.27
CA GLY A 27 31.62 0.04 18.35
C GLY A 27 31.23 -0.47 16.95
N CYS A 28 31.01 -1.77 16.81
CA CYS A 28 30.52 -2.43 15.61
C CYS A 28 29.50 -3.51 16.01
N VAL A 29 28.60 -3.86 15.09
CA VAL A 29 27.59 -4.90 15.38
C VAL A 29 28.29 -6.25 15.50
N VAL A 30 28.17 -6.89 16.66
CA VAL A 30 28.65 -8.25 16.94
C VAL A 30 27.44 -9.16 17.10
N GLY A 31 27.20 -10.01 16.10
CA GLY A 31 26.07 -10.93 16.09
C GLY A 31 26.23 -12.06 17.12
N ILE A 32 25.11 -12.66 17.51
CA ILE A 32 25.08 -13.85 18.38
C ILE A 32 25.95 -14.98 17.79
N GLU A 33 25.95 -15.11 16.45
CA GLU A 33 26.73 -16.12 15.74
C GLU A 33 28.24 -15.84 15.77
N ASP A 34 28.64 -14.56 15.74
CA ASP A 34 30.04 -14.13 15.88
C ASP A 34 30.60 -14.44 17.27
N LEU A 35 29.71 -14.55 18.26
CA LEU A 35 30.02 -14.98 19.63
C LEU A 35 30.07 -16.52 19.78
N GLY A 36 29.94 -17.27 18.69
CA GLY A 36 29.87 -18.75 18.72
C GLY A 36 28.61 -19.27 19.39
N LEU A 37 27.60 -18.43 19.59
CA LEU A 37 26.32 -18.78 20.18
C LEU A 37 25.34 -19.16 19.07
N ARG A 38 24.50 -20.16 19.33
CA ARG A 38 23.42 -20.52 18.42
C ARG A 38 22.36 -19.42 18.50
N ALA A 39 22.23 -18.65 17.43
CA ALA A 39 21.01 -17.91 17.20
C ALA A 39 19.84 -18.91 17.25
N VAL A 40 18.76 -18.57 17.96
CA VAL A 40 17.50 -19.27 17.76
C VAL A 40 17.17 -19.03 16.29
N HIS A 41 17.38 -20.05 15.46
CA HIS A 41 16.61 -20.19 14.25
C HIS A 41 15.16 -20.28 14.75
N ARG A 42 14.46 -19.13 14.82
CA ARG A 42 13.01 -19.16 14.68
C ARG A 42 12.83 -19.93 13.39
N SER A 43 12.32 -21.15 13.51
CA SER A 43 12.00 -21.98 12.36
C SER A 43 11.33 -21.06 11.33
N PRO A 44 11.75 -21.03 10.05
CA PRO A 44 11.14 -20.16 9.05
C PRO A 44 9.75 -20.71 8.65
N SER A 45 8.93 -21.08 9.63
CA SER A 45 7.50 -20.85 9.56
C SER A 45 7.33 -19.52 10.27
N VAL A 46 7.10 -18.44 9.53
CA VAL A 46 5.76 -17.90 9.36
C VAL A 46 5.95 -16.69 8.44
N SER A 47 5.10 -16.52 7.42
CA SER A 47 5.03 -15.28 6.65
C SER A 47 5.19 -14.09 7.59
N GLY A 48 5.93 -13.03 7.22
CA GLY A 48 6.04 -11.81 8.04
C GLY A 48 4.69 -11.07 8.28
N VAL A 49 3.58 -11.76 8.06
CA VAL A 49 2.18 -11.39 8.00
C VAL A 49 1.37 -12.01 9.15
N ASP A 50 1.70 -13.20 9.67
CA ASP A 50 1.01 -13.75 10.85
C ASP A 50 1.67 -13.24 12.14
N LEU A 51 1.20 -12.08 12.58
CA LEU A 51 1.70 -11.35 13.74
C LEU A 51 0.68 -11.42 14.90
N PRO A 52 1.13 -11.27 16.16
CA PRO A 52 0.22 -11.18 17.30
C PRO A 52 -0.71 -9.97 17.17
N TRP A 53 -2.02 -10.19 17.33
CA TRP A 53 -3.05 -9.14 17.28
C TRP A 53 -3.29 -8.54 18.67
N ALA A 54 -2.27 -7.88 19.19
CA ALA A 54 -2.33 -7.17 20.46
C ALA A 54 -1.54 -5.85 20.38
N GLY A 55 -2.01 -4.83 21.10
CA GLY A 55 -1.46 -3.48 21.06
C GLY A 55 0.05 -3.39 21.32
N PRO A 56 0.58 -3.93 22.45
CA PRO A 56 2.02 -3.85 22.75
C PRO A 56 2.90 -4.50 21.67
N GLU A 57 2.50 -5.65 21.15
CA GLU A 57 3.21 -6.36 20.08
C GLU A 57 3.14 -5.59 18.76
N THR A 58 1.99 -4.97 18.46
CA THR A 58 1.82 -4.11 17.29
C THR A 58 2.79 -2.93 17.34
N VAL A 59 2.89 -2.25 18.49
CA VAL A 59 3.83 -1.14 18.71
C VAL A 59 5.27 -1.61 18.54
N ALA A 60 5.66 -2.73 19.16
CA ALA A 60 7.02 -3.25 19.04
C ALA A 60 7.40 -3.58 17.59
N LEU A 61 6.49 -4.23 16.85
CA LEU A 61 6.72 -4.64 15.46
C LEU A 61 6.80 -3.44 14.49
N ILE A 62 5.97 -2.41 14.68
CA ILE A 62 6.07 -1.16 13.92
C ILE A 62 7.42 -0.49 14.21
N GLY A 63 7.81 -0.43 15.48
CA GLY A 63 9.04 0.25 15.92
C GLY A 63 10.29 -0.43 15.36
N GLU A 64 10.35 -1.76 15.43
CA GLU A 64 11.44 -2.56 14.87
C GLU A 64 11.54 -2.38 13.35
N PHE A 65 10.42 -2.51 12.63
CA PHE A 65 10.42 -2.46 11.18
C PHE A 65 10.74 -1.06 10.64
N SER A 66 10.12 -0.01 11.20
CA SER A 66 10.38 1.39 10.81
C SER A 66 11.83 1.79 11.06
N ARG A 67 12.40 1.42 12.22
CA ARG A 67 13.81 1.67 12.54
C ARG A 67 14.75 0.99 11.55
N SER A 68 14.52 -0.30 11.30
CA SER A 68 15.34 -1.08 10.37
C SER A 68 15.32 -0.49 8.96
N ASP A 69 14.13 -0.11 8.48
CA ASP A 69 13.94 0.50 7.17
C ASP A 69 14.63 1.87 7.03
N LEU A 70 14.66 2.68 8.10
CA LEU A 70 15.41 3.95 8.13
C LEU A 70 16.93 3.74 8.10
N MET A 71 17.44 2.72 8.79
CA MET A 71 18.88 2.45 8.92
C MET A 71 19.48 1.80 7.66
N LEU A 72 18.72 0.97 6.96
CA LEU A 72 19.22 0.17 5.82
C LEU A 72 19.11 0.87 4.46
N ALA A 73 19.01 2.20 4.47
CA ALA A 73 18.51 3.05 3.39
C ALA A 73 19.29 3.08 2.05
N ARG A 74 20.19 2.12 1.78
CA ARG A 74 20.88 1.96 0.48
C ARG A 74 21.09 0.53 -0.02
N ARG A 75 20.84 -0.53 0.75
CA ARG A 75 21.18 -1.91 0.30
C ARG A 75 20.06 -2.93 0.32
N GLY A 76 18.84 -2.51 0.62
CA GLY A 76 17.76 -3.46 0.81
C GLY A 76 18.01 -4.29 2.08
N PHE A 77 16.93 -4.79 2.63
CA PHE A 77 16.92 -5.60 3.83
C PHE A 77 17.62 -6.95 3.53
N LEU A 78 18.91 -7.06 3.86
CA LEU A 78 19.70 -8.32 3.76
C LEU A 78 19.58 -9.19 5.01
N GLY A 79 18.90 -8.73 6.06
CA GLY A 79 18.66 -9.49 7.29
C GLY A 79 17.28 -10.14 7.25
N THR A 80 17.16 -11.33 6.66
CA THR A 80 15.94 -12.10 6.32
C THR A 80 15.22 -11.63 5.05
N SER A 81 15.20 -12.46 4.01
CA SER A 81 14.45 -12.17 2.77
C SER A 81 12.97 -11.98 3.08
N LEU A 82 12.49 -10.73 3.16
CA LEU A 82 11.06 -10.42 3.18
C LEU A 82 10.45 -10.97 1.90
N GLY A 83 9.73 -12.09 2.02
CA GLY A 83 8.95 -12.67 0.94
C GLY A 83 7.58 -12.05 0.88
N LEU A 84 7.05 -11.85 -0.34
CA LEU A 84 5.65 -11.51 -0.52
C LEU A 84 4.80 -12.75 -0.19
N SER A 85 3.90 -12.60 0.78
CA SER A 85 2.97 -13.65 1.19
C SER A 85 1.72 -13.61 0.33
N ALA A 86 1.09 -14.76 0.13
CA ALA A 86 -0.07 -14.88 -0.74
C ALA A 86 -0.88 -16.15 -0.38
N GLY A 87 -2.14 -16.23 -0.85
CA GLY A 87 -3.02 -17.35 -0.52
C GLY A 87 -3.34 -17.41 0.97
N PRO A 88 -3.54 -18.61 1.54
CA PRO A 88 -3.89 -18.77 2.96
C PRO A 88 -2.93 -18.07 3.93
N ALA A 89 -1.62 -18.07 3.62
CA ALA A 89 -0.58 -17.42 4.43
C ALA A 89 -0.70 -15.89 4.51
N LEU A 90 -1.47 -15.28 3.60
CA LEU A 90 -1.85 -13.87 3.64
C LEU A 90 -3.28 -13.70 4.19
N ILE A 91 -4.23 -14.49 3.72
CA ILE A 91 -5.66 -14.26 3.99
C ILE A 91 -6.04 -14.63 5.43
N GLU A 92 -5.60 -15.79 5.94
CA GLU A 92 -6.00 -16.27 7.27
C GLU A 92 -5.60 -15.31 8.41
N PRO A 93 -4.38 -14.74 8.43
CA PRO A 93 -4.03 -13.73 9.43
C PRO A 93 -4.93 -12.50 9.35
N MET A 94 -5.24 -12.02 8.13
CA MET A 94 -6.03 -10.79 7.93
C MET A 94 -7.47 -10.95 8.41
N GLN A 95 -8.05 -12.15 8.32
CA GLN A 95 -9.40 -12.42 8.86
C GLN A 95 -9.52 -12.11 10.35
N ARG A 96 -8.43 -12.23 11.12
CA ARG A 96 -8.42 -11.91 12.56
C ARG A 96 -8.68 -10.43 12.85
N TRP A 97 -8.56 -9.55 11.86
CA TRP A 97 -9.01 -8.16 11.95
C TRP A 97 -10.49 -8.06 12.38
N LEU A 98 -11.36 -8.95 11.91
CA LEU A 98 -12.80 -8.95 12.21
C LEU A 98 -13.14 -9.33 13.65
N VAL A 99 -12.26 -10.09 14.32
CA VAL A 99 -12.52 -10.61 15.66
C VAL A 99 -12.51 -9.45 16.66
N PRO A 100 -13.55 -9.20 17.46
CA PRO A 100 -13.50 -8.14 18.47
C PRO A 100 -12.33 -8.34 19.44
N SER A 101 -11.58 -7.28 19.74
CA SER A 101 -10.53 -7.36 20.77
C SER A 101 -11.21 -7.62 22.14
N PRO A 102 -10.71 -8.56 22.96
CA PRO A 102 -11.36 -8.97 24.22
C PRO A 102 -11.60 -7.87 25.28
N GLY A 103 -11.15 -6.63 25.07
CA GLY A 103 -11.39 -5.48 25.95
C GLY A 103 -12.45 -4.47 25.46
N GLY A 104 -13.05 -4.68 24.28
CA GLY A 104 -13.92 -3.71 23.61
C GLY A 104 -15.42 -3.88 23.86
N GLN A 105 -15.87 -4.13 25.10
CA GLN A 105 -17.30 -4.02 25.42
C GLN A 105 -17.70 -2.56 25.68
N PRO A 106 -18.70 -1.99 24.98
CA PRO A 106 -19.31 -0.73 25.36
C PRO A 106 -20.29 -1.00 26.52
N GLY A 107 -19.79 -1.01 27.76
CA GLY A 107 -20.66 -1.12 28.93
C GLY A 107 -19.96 -1.58 30.21
N GLY A 108 -19.62 -0.61 31.07
CA GLY A 108 -19.58 -0.84 32.52
C GLY A 108 -18.36 -1.54 33.11
N ALA A 109 -17.17 -0.95 33.01
CA ALA A 109 -16.11 -1.25 33.98
C ALA A 109 -16.33 -0.38 35.23
N LYS A 110 -16.88 -0.99 36.29
CA LYS A 110 -16.96 -0.39 37.63
C LYS A 110 -15.56 0.02 38.07
N ALA A 111 -15.37 1.31 38.32
CA ALA A 111 -14.21 1.85 39.02
C ALA A 111 -14.21 1.32 40.46
N ALA A 112 -13.41 0.28 40.72
CA ALA A 112 -12.97 -0.04 42.08
C ALA A 112 -11.72 0.81 42.36
N GLY A 113 -11.84 1.68 43.36
CA GLY A 113 -10.89 2.74 43.66
C GLY A 113 -9.56 2.28 44.25
N GLY A 114 -8.61 3.22 44.28
CA GLY A 114 -7.34 3.10 44.99
C GLY A 114 -6.28 4.00 44.37
N GLY A 115 -6.13 5.21 44.91
CA GLY A 115 -5.29 6.26 44.37
C GLY A 115 -3.80 5.90 44.26
N ARG A 116 -3.24 6.22 43.08
CA ARG A 116 -1.91 6.78 42.86
C ARG A 116 -2.01 7.49 41.53
N THR A 117 -1.84 8.82 41.54
CA THR A 117 -1.74 9.67 40.34
C THR A 117 -0.52 9.25 39.53
N ARG A 118 -0.69 8.18 38.76
CA ARG A 118 0.26 7.72 37.75
C ARG A 118 0.36 8.88 36.76
N ARG A 119 1.53 9.51 36.63
CA ARG A 119 1.78 10.56 35.63
C ARG A 119 1.46 9.95 34.25
N VAL A 120 0.25 10.18 33.78
CA VAL A 120 -0.19 9.90 32.42
C VAL A 120 0.63 10.83 31.52
N SER A 121 1.15 10.31 30.42
CA SER A 121 1.86 11.12 29.43
C SER A 121 0.99 12.31 29.00
N ARG A 122 1.65 13.45 28.77
CA ARG A 122 1.05 14.79 28.64
C ARG A 122 0.86 15.21 27.18
N LEU A 123 0.59 14.27 26.27
CA LEU A 123 0.31 14.66 24.89
C LEU A 123 -0.93 15.57 24.89
N SER A 124 -0.72 16.83 24.52
CA SER A 124 -1.78 17.83 24.51
C SER A 124 -2.66 17.64 23.28
N GLU A 125 -3.91 18.13 23.36
CA GLU A 125 -4.85 18.09 22.23
C GLU A 125 -4.24 18.73 20.96
N PRO A 126 -3.57 19.91 21.01
CA PRO A 126 -2.95 20.50 19.83
C PRO A 126 -1.80 19.68 19.24
N GLU A 127 -1.03 18.95 20.06
CA GLU A 127 0.04 18.06 19.57
C GLU A 127 -0.55 16.87 18.82
N LEU A 128 -1.68 16.34 19.29
CA LEU A 128 -2.36 15.23 18.63
C LEU A 128 -3.02 15.65 17.31
N GLU A 129 -3.65 16.83 17.29
CA GLU A 129 -4.18 17.45 16.05
C GLU A 129 -3.04 17.75 15.04
N LEU A 130 -1.86 18.14 15.53
CA LEU A 130 -0.69 18.35 14.67
C LEU A 130 -0.22 17.04 14.03
N LEU A 131 -0.19 15.92 14.77
CA LEU A 131 0.13 14.62 14.21
C LEU A 131 -0.89 14.20 13.15
N GLU A 132 -2.18 14.39 13.41
CA GLU A 132 -3.27 14.07 12.47
C GLU A 132 -3.17 14.91 11.18
N SER A 133 -2.94 16.23 11.31
CA SER A 133 -2.79 17.14 10.16
C SER A 133 -1.53 16.89 9.33
N THR A 134 -0.44 16.42 9.96
CA THR A 134 0.80 16.04 9.27
C THR A 134 0.57 14.92 8.25
N ILE A 135 -0.34 13.99 8.53
CA ILE A 135 -0.68 12.89 7.61
C ILE A 135 -1.37 13.44 6.35
N VAL A 136 -2.28 14.40 6.50
CA VAL A 136 -2.95 15.08 5.38
C VAL A 136 -1.92 15.73 4.46
N MET A 137 -0.93 16.41 5.05
CA MET A 137 0.18 17.01 4.30
C MET A 137 1.02 15.96 3.57
N PHE A 138 1.36 14.83 4.22
CA PHE A 138 2.11 13.77 3.56
C PHE A 138 1.35 13.12 2.40
N ARG A 139 0.03 12.92 2.52
CA ARG A 139 -0.81 12.42 1.42
C ARG A 139 -0.86 13.39 0.25
N ALA A 140 -1.02 14.69 0.52
CA ALA A 140 -0.99 15.72 -0.52
C ALA A 140 0.36 15.73 -1.28
N TRP A 141 1.48 15.63 -0.55
CA TRP A 141 2.80 15.53 -1.16
C TRP A 141 3.01 14.25 -1.98
N ASP A 142 2.54 13.09 -1.50
CA ASP A 142 2.59 11.84 -2.27
C ASP A 142 1.80 11.95 -3.59
N ALA A 143 0.60 12.55 -3.54
CA ALA A 143 -0.24 12.74 -4.73
C ALA A 143 0.44 13.61 -5.81
N GLN A 144 1.18 14.64 -5.39
CA GLN A 144 1.85 15.58 -6.31
C GLN A 144 3.14 15.01 -6.94
N CYS A 145 3.98 14.32 -6.17
CA CYS A 145 5.35 13.98 -6.61
C CYS A 145 5.60 12.46 -6.79
N GLY A 146 4.71 11.61 -6.29
CA GLY A 146 4.92 10.16 -6.19
C GLY A 146 5.83 9.76 -5.02
N GLY A 147 5.72 8.49 -4.61
CA GLY A 147 6.13 8.03 -3.28
C GLY A 147 7.63 8.00 -2.95
N GLY A 148 8.54 8.21 -3.90
CA GLY A 148 9.96 7.99 -3.66
C GLY A 148 10.67 9.02 -2.75
N LEU A 149 10.48 10.32 -2.99
CA LEU A 149 11.35 11.35 -2.41
C LEU A 149 11.15 11.57 -0.90
N ARG A 150 9.92 11.33 -0.41
CA ARG A 150 9.52 11.67 0.96
C ARG A 150 9.22 10.45 1.83
N ARG A 151 9.40 9.23 1.32
CA ARG A 151 9.09 7.99 2.06
C ARG A 151 9.76 7.92 3.45
N LYS A 152 11.02 8.34 3.53
CA LYS A 152 11.77 8.38 4.80
C LYS A 152 11.17 9.33 5.82
N ALA A 153 10.56 10.44 5.40
CA ALA A 153 9.90 11.37 6.31
C ALA A 153 8.65 10.72 6.92
N VAL A 154 7.85 10.02 6.11
CA VAL A 154 6.68 9.26 6.58
C VAL A 154 7.09 8.16 7.56
N VAL A 155 8.14 7.39 7.25
CA VAL A 155 8.63 6.34 8.15
C VAL A 155 9.27 6.92 9.42
N GLY A 156 9.95 8.06 9.33
CA GLY A 156 10.45 8.80 10.49
C GLY A 156 9.30 9.22 11.43
N GLN A 157 8.24 9.80 10.88
CA GLN A 157 7.05 10.16 11.65
C GLN A 157 6.35 8.94 12.25
N LEU A 158 6.27 7.84 11.50
CA LEU A 158 5.74 6.58 12.00
C LEU A 158 6.55 6.07 13.19
N HIS A 159 7.88 6.15 13.11
CA HIS A 159 8.77 5.74 14.19
C HIS A 159 8.54 6.60 15.45
N GLU A 160 8.48 7.92 15.30
CA GLU A 160 8.21 8.85 16.39
C GLU A 160 6.85 8.60 17.06
N VAL A 161 5.78 8.41 16.27
CA VAL A 161 4.45 8.07 16.81
C VAL A 161 4.47 6.71 17.53
N THR A 162 5.31 5.78 17.07
CA THR A 162 5.47 4.49 17.73
C THR A 162 6.19 4.60 19.07
N ASP A 163 7.17 5.49 19.19
CA ASP A 163 7.80 5.79 20.48
C ASP A 163 6.79 6.44 21.44
N LEU A 164 5.94 7.35 20.96
CA LEU A 164 4.84 7.89 21.77
C LEU A 164 3.88 6.79 22.25
N LEU A 165 3.55 5.80 21.40
CA LEU A 165 2.69 4.67 21.76
C LEU A 165 3.29 3.73 22.84
N GLN A 166 4.60 3.80 23.11
CA GLN A 166 5.22 3.05 24.20
C GLN A 166 4.99 3.69 25.58
N GLU A 167 4.58 4.96 25.61
CA GLU A 167 4.26 5.68 26.84
C GLU A 167 2.83 5.38 27.34
N PRO A 168 2.58 5.49 28.66
CA PRO A 168 1.23 5.33 29.20
C PRO A 168 0.34 6.53 28.86
N HIS A 169 -0.74 6.28 28.12
CA HIS A 169 -1.77 7.25 27.73
C HIS A 169 -3.16 6.86 28.23
N ALA A 170 -4.10 7.80 28.21
CA ALA A 170 -5.52 7.48 28.34
C ALA A 170 -6.03 6.77 27.08
N ASP A 171 -6.98 5.85 27.22
CA ASP A 171 -7.49 5.02 26.10
C ASP A 171 -7.92 5.82 24.87
N ALA A 172 -8.51 7.01 25.07
CA ALA A 172 -8.92 7.88 23.96
C ALA A 172 -7.73 8.41 23.15
N VAL A 173 -6.64 8.77 23.82
CA VAL A 173 -5.40 9.23 23.18
C VAL A 173 -4.69 8.05 22.52
N SER A 174 -4.61 6.89 23.17
CA SER A 174 -4.04 5.67 22.59
C SER A 174 -4.73 5.28 21.28
N ARG A 175 -6.07 5.30 21.23
CA ARG A 175 -6.82 4.98 20.01
C ARG A 175 -6.50 5.94 18.86
N ARG A 176 -6.39 7.24 19.15
CA ARG A 176 -6.00 8.25 18.15
C ARG A 176 -4.57 8.07 17.67
N LEU A 177 -3.62 7.80 18.57
CA LEU A 177 -2.24 7.49 18.19
C LEU A 177 -2.14 6.22 17.34
N PHE A 178 -2.91 5.16 17.65
CA PHE A 178 -3.00 3.97 16.80
C PHE A 178 -3.60 4.28 15.43
N LYS A 179 -4.59 5.18 15.34
CA LYS A 179 -5.12 5.66 14.06
C LYS A 179 -4.04 6.37 13.25
N VAL A 180 -3.31 7.30 13.87
CA VAL A 180 -2.18 8.02 13.24
C VAL A 180 -1.12 7.01 12.75
N ALA A 181 -0.72 6.05 13.58
CA ALA A 181 0.24 5.02 13.22
C ALA A 181 -0.27 4.15 12.05
N GLY A 182 -1.55 3.77 12.06
CA GLY A 182 -2.18 3.01 10.98
C GLY A 182 -2.18 3.77 9.65
N GLU A 183 -2.52 5.06 9.66
CA GLU A 183 -2.50 5.88 8.45
C GLU A 183 -1.07 6.13 7.92
N LEU A 184 -0.10 6.38 8.80
CA LEU A 184 1.31 6.53 8.41
C LEU A 184 1.91 5.23 7.87
N ALA A 185 1.62 4.10 8.50
CA ALA A 185 2.05 2.78 8.02
C ALA A 185 1.38 2.45 6.67
N GLN A 186 0.09 2.76 6.49
CA GLN A 186 -0.58 2.60 5.21
C GLN A 186 0.10 3.44 4.12
N LEU A 187 0.42 4.70 4.40
CA LEU A 187 1.08 5.59 3.45
C LEU A 187 2.52 5.12 3.14
N ALA A 188 3.27 4.68 4.15
CA ALA A 188 4.60 4.08 3.96
C ALA A 188 4.52 2.83 3.07
N GLY A 189 3.50 2.00 3.26
CA GLY A 189 3.19 0.85 2.41
C GLY A 189 2.89 1.25 0.98
N TRP A 190 2.01 2.25 0.79
CA TRP A 190 1.65 2.77 -0.53
C TRP A 190 2.85 3.33 -1.29
N MET A 191 3.66 4.15 -0.62
CA MET A 191 4.88 4.70 -1.21
C MET A 191 5.91 3.61 -1.55
N SER A 192 6.02 2.57 -0.71
CA SER A 192 6.89 1.41 -0.97
C SER A 192 6.40 0.60 -2.18
N TYR A 193 5.08 0.38 -2.29
CA TYR A 193 4.44 -0.27 -3.42
C TYR A 193 4.71 0.48 -4.72
N ASP A 194 4.67 1.80 -4.66
CA ASP A 194 4.88 2.70 -5.79
C ASP A 194 6.30 2.71 -6.34
N VAL A 195 7.30 2.50 -5.49
CA VAL A 195 8.71 2.33 -5.89
C VAL A 195 9.13 0.86 -6.03
N GLY A 196 8.15 -0.05 -6.08
CA GLY A 196 8.33 -1.49 -6.35
C GLY A 196 8.92 -2.33 -5.21
N LEU A 197 9.01 -1.79 -3.99
CA LEU A 197 9.40 -2.55 -2.80
C LEU A 197 8.22 -3.40 -2.30
N GLN A 198 7.80 -4.40 -3.08
CA GLN A 198 6.57 -5.17 -2.85
C GLN A 198 6.51 -5.85 -1.47
N PRO A 199 7.55 -6.56 -1.00
CA PRO A 199 7.50 -7.19 0.33
C PRO A 199 7.46 -6.17 1.47
N THR A 200 8.20 -5.06 1.34
CA THR A 200 8.18 -3.95 2.29
C THR A 200 6.79 -3.31 2.35
N ALA A 201 6.16 -3.09 1.20
CA ALA A 201 4.82 -2.56 1.12
C ALA A 201 3.80 -3.46 1.83
N GLN A 202 3.85 -4.78 1.57
CA GLN A 202 2.96 -5.73 2.23
C GLN A 202 3.15 -5.73 3.74
N LYS A 203 4.41 -5.70 4.22
CA LYS A 203 4.70 -5.64 5.65
C LYS A 203 4.11 -4.39 6.30
N TYR A 204 4.26 -3.22 5.67
CA TYR A 204 3.67 -1.99 6.16
C TYR A 204 2.13 -2.03 6.15
N PHE A 205 1.49 -2.60 5.13
CA PHE A 205 0.03 -2.74 5.11
C PHE A 205 -0.48 -3.67 6.22
N VAL A 206 0.21 -4.78 6.48
CA VAL A 206 -0.12 -5.66 7.61
C VAL A 206 -0.03 -4.91 8.93
N LEU A 207 1.09 -4.22 9.18
CA LEU A 207 1.28 -3.44 10.40
C LEU A 207 0.24 -2.32 10.54
N ALA A 208 -0.14 -1.68 9.43
CA ALA A 208 -1.21 -0.69 9.39
C ALA A 208 -2.55 -1.30 9.81
N LEU A 209 -2.88 -2.51 9.34
CA LEU A 209 -4.15 -3.18 9.67
C LEU A 209 -4.23 -3.54 11.16
N HIS A 210 -3.10 -3.97 11.74
CA HIS A 210 -2.99 -4.18 13.19
C HIS A 210 -3.24 -2.87 13.96
N ALA A 211 -2.60 -1.77 13.58
CA ALA A 211 -2.82 -0.47 14.23
C ALA A 211 -4.27 0.05 14.04
N ALA A 212 -4.87 -0.14 12.87
CA ALA A 212 -6.27 0.21 12.61
C ALA A 212 -7.25 -0.62 13.47
N LYS A 213 -6.90 -1.87 13.79
CA LYS A 213 -7.68 -2.67 14.74
C LYS A 213 -7.63 -2.08 16.15
N GLU A 214 -6.44 -1.74 16.63
CA GLU A 214 -6.23 -1.18 17.97
C GLU A 214 -6.88 0.22 18.12
N SER A 215 -6.96 1.00 17.04
CA SER A 215 -7.69 2.27 17.04
C SER A 215 -9.21 2.10 17.08
N GLY A 216 -9.72 0.93 16.65
CA GLY A 216 -11.15 0.68 16.46
C GLY A 216 -11.72 1.29 15.17
N ASP A 217 -10.89 1.87 14.30
CA ASP A 217 -11.31 2.52 13.04
C ASP A 217 -11.47 1.47 11.92
N ARG A 218 -12.67 0.87 11.84
CA ARG A 218 -13.03 -0.13 10.82
C ARG A 218 -12.95 0.42 9.38
N PRO A 219 -13.43 1.65 9.08
CA PRO A 219 -13.24 2.25 7.76
C PRO A 219 -11.76 2.32 7.35
N LEU A 220 -10.85 2.74 8.24
CA LEU A 220 -9.41 2.75 7.96
C LEU A 220 -8.89 1.33 7.64
N GLY A 221 -9.30 0.31 8.40
CA GLY A 221 -8.93 -1.08 8.10
C GLY A 221 -9.38 -1.54 6.70
N SER A 222 -10.57 -1.13 6.26
CA SER A 222 -11.06 -1.45 4.90
C SER A 222 -10.26 -0.77 3.79
N TYR A 223 -9.75 0.44 4.03
CA TYR A 223 -8.85 1.14 3.11
C TYR A 223 -7.46 0.48 3.01
N ILE A 224 -6.95 -0.01 4.13
CA ILE A 224 -5.69 -0.76 4.16
C ILE A 224 -5.84 -2.07 3.37
N LEU A 225 -6.93 -2.80 3.57
CA LEU A 225 -7.23 -4.02 2.81
C LEU A 225 -7.43 -3.75 1.31
N SER A 226 -8.04 -2.61 0.93
CA SER A 226 -8.14 -2.22 -0.48
C SER A 226 -6.76 -1.92 -1.10
N SER A 227 -5.84 -1.36 -0.32
CA SER A 227 -4.44 -1.16 -0.73
C SER A 227 -3.72 -2.48 -0.96
N MET A 228 -3.91 -3.45 -0.05
CA MET A 228 -3.40 -4.81 -0.21
C MET A 228 -4.01 -5.51 -1.44
N SER A 229 -5.32 -5.34 -1.69
CA SER A 229 -5.99 -5.88 -2.87
C SER A 229 -5.40 -5.34 -4.17
N ARG A 230 -5.14 -4.03 -4.25
CA ARG A 230 -4.45 -3.39 -5.39
C ARG A 230 -3.06 -3.99 -5.62
N GLN A 231 -2.31 -4.23 -4.54
CA GLN A 231 -1.03 -4.92 -4.63
C GLN A 231 -1.19 -6.34 -5.18
N MET A 232 -2.17 -7.12 -4.70
CA MET A 232 -2.40 -8.49 -5.15
C MET A 232 -2.83 -8.55 -6.63
N ILE A 233 -3.63 -7.59 -7.11
CA ILE A 233 -3.93 -7.45 -8.55
C ILE A 233 -2.64 -7.17 -9.34
N HIS A 234 -1.78 -6.28 -8.85
CA HIS A 234 -0.54 -5.91 -9.53
C HIS A 234 0.43 -7.09 -9.69
N VAL A 235 0.50 -7.99 -8.70
CA VAL A 235 1.33 -9.19 -8.74
C VAL A 235 0.63 -10.41 -9.36
N GLY A 236 -0.53 -10.23 -10.00
CA GLY A 236 -1.23 -11.29 -10.73
C GLY A 236 -1.95 -12.31 -9.83
N ARG A 237 -2.44 -11.88 -8.67
CA ARG A 237 -3.12 -12.71 -7.66
C ARG A 237 -4.56 -12.21 -7.41
N PRO A 238 -5.45 -12.28 -8.41
CA PRO A 238 -6.78 -11.69 -8.29
C PRO A 238 -7.70 -12.41 -7.30
N ASP A 239 -7.49 -13.70 -7.04
CA ASP A 239 -8.25 -14.43 -6.01
C ASP A 239 -7.96 -13.87 -4.60
N ASP A 240 -6.68 -13.69 -4.26
CA ASP A 240 -6.28 -13.09 -2.98
C ASP A 240 -6.80 -11.64 -2.86
N ALA A 241 -6.77 -10.91 -3.99
CA ALA A 241 -7.29 -9.54 -4.04
C ALA A 241 -8.80 -9.47 -3.76
N LEU A 242 -9.58 -10.44 -4.26
CA LEU A 242 -11.01 -10.52 -4.05
C LEU A 242 -11.34 -10.84 -2.58
N GLU A 243 -10.65 -11.82 -1.99
CA GLU A 243 -10.81 -12.20 -0.58
C GLU A 243 -10.54 -11.02 0.36
N LEU A 244 -9.48 -10.23 0.10
CA LEU A 244 -9.18 -9.01 0.86
C LEU A 244 -10.28 -7.96 0.75
N ILE A 245 -10.93 -7.81 -0.41
CA ILE A 245 -12.02 -6.86 -0.62
C ILE A 245 -13.31 -7.34 0.06
N HIS A 246 -13.63 -8.62 0.00
CA HIS A 246 -14.77 -9.17 0.73
C HIS A 246 -14.59 -9.02 2.25
N LEU A 247 -13.37 -9.25 2.73
CA LEU A 247 -13.00 -8.97 4.12
C LEU A 247 -13.22 -7.48 4.45
N ALA A 248 -12.75 -6.57 3.60
CA ALA A 248 -12.89 -5.12 3.77
C ALA A 248 -14.37 -4.68 3.81
N GLN A 249 -15.17 -5.12 2.85
CA GLN A 249 -16.61 -4.82 2.76
C GLN A 249 -17.36 -5.34 3.99
N TYR A 250 -17.09 -6.58 4.40
CA TYR A 250 -17.73 -7.15 5.59
C TYR A 250 -17.34 -6.40 6.86
N GLY A 251 -16.05 -6.09 7.02
CA GLY A 251 -15.53 -5.47 8.23
C GLY A 251 -15.91 -3.99 8.40
N SER A 252 -16.25 -3.26 7.34
CA SER A 252 -16.66 -1.85 7.42
C SER A 252 -18.14 -1.60 7.13
N ARG A 253 -18.97 -2.63 6.93
CA ARG A 253 -20.38 -2.52 6.52
C ARG A 253 -21.26 -1.60 7.38
N GLU A 254 -20.91 -1.42 8.66
CA GLU A 254 -21.67 -0.59 9.61
C GLU A 254 -21.25 0.89 9.60
N ASN A 255 -20.06 1.21 9.09
CA ASN A 255 -19.45 2.54 9.24
C ASN A 255 -18.85 3.11 7.94
N ALA A 256 -18.83 2.35 6.84
CA ALA A 256 -18.31 2.82 5.57
C ALA A 256 -19.22 3.88 4.95
N THR A 257 -18.65 5.03 4.60
CA THR A 257 -19.34 6.07 3.82
C THR A 257 -19.65 5.57 2.40
N PRO A 258 -20.61 6.19 1.68
CA PRO A 258 -20.90 5.84 0.29
C PRO A 258 -19.65 5.85 -0.61
N ARG A 259 -18.76 6.83 -0.41
CA ARG A 259 -17.48 6.90 -1.14
C ARG A 259 -16.56 5.72 -0.85
N THR A 260 -16.48 5.31 0.42
CA THR A 260 -15.70 4.13 0.82
C THR A 260 -16.29 2.86 0.20
N GLN A 261 -17.61 2.71 0.21
CA GLN A 261 -18.29 1.57 -0.43
C GLN A 261 -18.05 1.53 -1.94
N ALA A 262 -18.15 2.67 -2.62
CA ALA A 262 -17.87 2.81 -4.05
C ALA A 262 -16.44 2.35 -4.39
N MET A 263 -15.44 2.78 -3.61
CA MET A 263 -14.05 2.33 -3.78
C MET A 263 -13.92 0.82 -3.65
N LEU A 264 -14.57 0.21 -2.65
CA LEU A 264 -14.49 -1.24 -2.42
C LEU A 264 -15.15 -2.02 -3.57
N TYR A 265 -16.30 -1.59 -4.07
CA TYR A 265 -16.95 -2.21 -5.23
C TYR A 265 -16.13 -2.05 -6.52
N ALA A 266 -15.47 -0.91 -6.72
CA ALA A 266 -14.59 -0.71 -7.87
C ALA A 266 -13.38 -1.67 -7.83
N MET A 267 -12.83 -1.95 -6.64
CA MET A 267 -11.76 -2.94 -6.47
C MET A 267 -12.25 -4.37 -6.66
N GLU A 268 -13.47 -4.69 -6.21
CA GLU A 268 -14.11 -5.98 -6.48
C GLU A 268 -14.31 -6.20 -7.99
N ALA A 269 -14.76 -5.17 -8.72
CA ALA A 269 -14.87 -5.22 -10.18
C ALA A 269 -13.52 -5.51 -10.85
N ARG A 270 -12.46 -4.83 -10.38
CA ARG A 270 -11.10 -5.01 -10.87
C ARG A 270 -10.58 -6.44 -10.64
N ALA A 271 -10.89 -7.04 -9.49
CA ALA A 271 -10.55 -8.43 -9.20
C ALA A 271 -11.29 -9.39 -10.13
N TYR A 272 -12.63 -9.29 -10.25
CA TYR A 272 -13.41 -10.12 -11.17
C TYR A 272 -12.99 -9.98 -12.63
N ALA A 273 -12.59 -8.78 -13.05
CA ALA A 273 -12.07 -8.54 -14.39
C ALA A 273 -10.80 -9.38 -14.67
N ASN A 274 -9.86 -9.38 -13.73
CA ASN A 274 -8.62 -10.15 -13.85
C ASN A 274 -8.84 -11.67 -13.72
N MET A 275 -9.95 -12.10 -13.12
CA MET A 275 -10.39 -13.52 -13.10
C MET A 275 -11.19 -13.92 -14.35
N GLY A 276 -11.46 -13.01 -15.29
CA GLY A 276 -12.28 -13.30 -16.47
C GLY A 276 -13.76 -13.56 -16.14
N GLN A 277 -14.30 -12.91 -15.11
CA GLN A 277 -15.70 -13.07 -14.67
C GLN A 277 -16.54 -11.83 -15.05
N PRO A 278 -16.94 -11.68 -16.34
CA PRO A 278 -17.54 -10.45 -16.83
C PRO A 278 -18.85 -10.11 -16.13
N SER A 279 -19.78 -11.05 -15.96
CA SER A 279 -21.07 -10.75 -15.32
C SER A 279 -20.91 -10.24 -13.88
N LYS A 280 -19.92 -10.74 -13.14
CA LYS A 280 -19.63 -10.26 -11.77
C LYS A 280 -18.96 -8.89 -11.80
N CYS A 281 -18.00 -8.69 -12.71
CA CYS A 281 -17.37 -7.39 -12.93
C CYS A 281 -18.39 -6.29 -13.24
N HIS A 282 -19.33 -6.51 -14.16
CA HIS A 282 -20.34 -5.51 -14.52
C HIS A 282 -21.27 -5.16 -13.35
N ARG A 283 -21.65 -6.16 -12.55
CA ARG A 283 -22.44 -5.92 -11.33
C ARG A 283 -21.67 -5.07 -10.33
N ALA A 284 -20.41 -5.41 -10.06
CA ALA A 284 -19.58 -4.65 -9.14
C ALA A 284 -19.31 -3.22 -9.63
N VAL A 285 -19.09 -3.01 -10.94
CA VAL A 285 -19.01 -1.66 -11.55
C VAL A 285 -20.27 -0.86 -11.27
N LYS A 286 -21.45 -1.45 -11.51
CA LYS A 286 -22.72 -0.78 -11.26
C LYS A 286 -22.90 -0.43 -9.77
N MET A 287 -22.57 -1.36 -8.86
CA MET A 287 -22.61 -1.07 -7.42
C MET A 287 -21.66 0.07 -7.02
N ALA A 288 -20.48 0.16 -7.64
CA ALA A 288 -19.56 1.26 -7.41
C ALA A 288 -20.14 2.61 -7.88
N GLU A 289 -20.76 2.63 -9.06
CA GLU A 289 -21.42 3.82 -9.61
C GLU A 289 -22.61 4.26 -8.77
N ASP A 290 -23.48 3.32 -8.39
CA ASP A 290 -24.67 3.57 -7.55
C ASP A 290 -24.23 4.11 -6.18
N SER A 291 -23.27 3.48 -5.49
CA SER A 291 -22.75 3.98 -4.20
C SER A 291 -22.05 5.33 -4.32
N PHE A 292 -21.39 5.62 -5.45
CA PHE A 292 -20.77 6.94 -5.64
C PHE A 292 -21.81 8.02 -5.89
N ALA A 293 -22.91 7.70 -6.57
CA ALA A 293 -24.01 8.63 -6.81
C ALA A 293 -24.71 9.06 -5.50
N ASP A 294 -24.67 8.21 -4.47
CA ASP A 294 -25.18 8.51 -3.13
C ASP A 294 -24.26 9.41 -2.30
N CYS A 295 -23.05 9.75 -2.77
CA CYS A 295 -22.14 10.65 -2.06
C CYS A 295 -22.71 12.08 -1.98
N ALA A 296 -22.79 12.63 -0.78
CA ALA A 296 -23.23 13.98 -0.51
C ALA A 296 -22.18 14.81 0.26
N GLY A 297 -22.34 16.15 0.21
CA GLY A 297 -21.54 17.06 1.01
C GLY A 297 -21.86 16.86 2.50
N GLY A 298 -20.87 16.46 3.30
CA GLY A 298 -21.03 16.28 4.74
C GLY A 298 -21.14 14.83 5.22
N ASP A 299 -20.90 13.84 4.37
CA ASP A 299 -20.94 12.39 4.70
C ASP A 299 -19.92 11.93 5.77
N GLY A 300 -19.13 12.86 6.33
CA GLY A 300 -18.09 12.54 7.31
C GLY A 300 -16.89 11.82 6.71
N ASP A 301 -16.68 11.93 5.39
CA ASP A 301 -15.56 11.31 4.68
C ASP A 301 -14.21 11.72 5.33
N PRO A 302 -13.44 10.75 5.84
CA PRO A 302 -12.10 11.03 6.33
C PRO A 302 -11.17 11.45 5.18
N ASP A 303 -10.10 12.18 5.50
CA ASP A 303 -9.19 12.71 4.48
C ASP A 303 -8.64 11.62 3.53
N TRP A 304 -8.33 10.43 4.07
CA TRP A 304 -7.74 9.34 3.29
C TRP A 304 -8.64 8.79 2.18
N ILE A 305 -9.96 9.01 2.18
CA ILE A 305 -10.85 8.53 1.09
C ILE A 305 -11.05 9.57 -0.01
N ARG A 306 -10.63 10.83 0.20
CA ARG A 306 -10.85 11.94 -0.74
C ARG A 306 -10.18 11.75 -2.09
N PHE A 307 -9.15 10.91 -2.18
CA PHE A 307 -8.53 10.56 -3.47
C PHE A 307 -9.50 9.82 -4.41
N PHE A 308 -10.51 9.12 -3.86
CA PHE A 308 -11.48 8.39 -4.67
C PHE A 308 -12.53 9.36 -5.21
N SER A 309 -12.12 10.16 -6.20
CA SER A 309 -12.95 11.14 -6.90
C SER A 309 -13.73 10.49 -8.05
N GLU A 310 -14.52 11.30 -8.77
CA GLU A 310 -15.19 10.84 -10.00
C GLU A 310 -14.16 10.39 -11.05
N ALA A 311 -12.98 11.04 -11.10
CA ALA A 311 -11.88 10.65 -11.98
C ALA A 311 -11.38 9.24 -11.63
N GLU A 312 -11.19 8.96 -10.35
CA GLU A 312 -10.71 7.65 -9.86
C GLU A 312 -11.76 6.55 -10.07
N LEU A 313 -13.06 6.82 -9.84
CA LEU A 313 -14.14 5.87 -10.15
C LEU A 313 -14.11 5.47 -11.64
N ASN A 314 -14.08 6.47 -12.53
CA ASN A 314 -14.03 6.21 -13.97
C ASN A 314 -12.75 5.47 -14.36
N ALA A 315 -11.61 5.80 -13.76
CA ALA A 315 -10.35 5.12 -13.99
C ALA A 315 -10.43 3.63 -13.61
N GLU A 316 -10.96 3.31 -12.44
CA GLU A 316 -11.07 1.93 -11.97
C GLU A 316 -12.05 1.09 -12.79
N ASN A 317 -13.20 1.66 -13.16
CA ASN A 317 -14.16 1.00 -14.04
C ASN A 317 -13.56 0.77 -15.43
N ALA A 318 -12.88 1.77 -15.99
CA ALA A 318 -12.20 1.68 -17.27
C ALA A 318 -11.09 0.62 -17.26
N HIS A 319 -10.31 0.57 -16.19
CA HIS A 319 -9.30 -0.45 -16.02
C HIS A 319 -9.88 -1.85 -15.90
N SER A 320 -11.04 -2.01 -15.24
CA SER A 320 -11.74 -3.29 -15.15
C SER A 320 -12.16 -3.78 -16.55
N TYR A 321 -12.72 -2.92 -17.39
CA TYR A 321 -13.05 -3.28 -18.77
C TYR A 321 -11.81 -3.55 -19.64
N ARG A 322 -10.73 -2.78 -19.47
CA ARG A 322 -9.46 -3.05 -20.14
C ARG A 322 -8.87 -4.40 -19.74
N ASP A 323 -8.89 -4.73 -18.46
CA ASP A 323 -8.35 -5.98 -17.95
C ASP A 323 -9.21 -7.17 -18.42
N LEU A 324 -10.54 -7.04 -18.45
CA LEU A 324 -11.44 -8.00 -19.12
C LEU A 324 -11.11 -8.17 -20.61
N ALA A 325 -10.81 -7.08 -21.31
CA ALA A 325 -10.41 -7.15 -22.72
C ALA A 325 -9.20 -8.06 -22.88
N TYR A 326 -8.17 -7.90 -22.04
CA TYR A 326 -6.96 -8.75 -22.08
C TYR A 326 -7.25 -10.21 -21.76
N VAL A 327 -7.96 -10.50 -20.66
CA VAL A 327 -8.26 -11.88 -20.25
C VAL A 327 -9.15 -12.59 -21.27
N ALA A 328 -10.07 -11.87 -21.91
CA ALA A 328 -10.93 -12.40 -22.97
C ALA A 328 -10.29 -12.34 -24.38
N GLY A 329 -8.96 -12.46 -24.48
CA GLY A 329 -8.26 -12.56 -25.76
C GLY A 329 -8.24 -11.26 -26.58
N ARG A 330 -8.06 -10.11 -25.92
CA ARG A 330 -8.09 -8.75 -26.52
C ARG A 330 -9.45 -8.42 -27.14
N SER A 331 -10.52 -8.71 -26.41
CA SER A 331 -11.90 -8.50 -26.85
C SER A 331 -12.18 -7.03 -27.22
N PRO A 332 -12.58 -6.74 -28.47
CA PRO A 332 -12.98 -5.40 -28.90
C PRO A 332 -14.20 -4.86 -28.15
N THR A 333 -15.09 -5.74 -27.69
CA THR A 333 -16.28 -5.35 -26.93
C THR A 333 -15.89 -4.65 -25.63
N TYR A 334 -15.00 -5.26 -24.84
CA TYR A 334 -14.57 -4.66 -23.57
C TYR A 334 -13.64 -3.46 -23.79
N ALA A 335 -12.84 -3.46 -24.86
CA ALA A 335 -12.07 -2.27 -25.25
C ALA A 335 -12.99 -1.07 -25.59
N LYS A 336 -14.13 -1.30 -26.26
CA LYS A 336 -15.15 -0.26 -26.52
C LYS A 336 -15.85 0.21 -25.25
N MET A 337 -16.05 -0.67 -24.27
CA MET A 337 -16.59 -0.28 -22.97
C MET A 337 -15.60 0.54 -22.15
N ALA A 338 -14.30 0.26 -22.26
CA ALA A 338 -13.25 0.98 -21.54
C ALA A 338 -13.02 2.41 -22.05
N ASP A 339 -13.16 2.69 -23.36
CA ASP A 339 -12.86 4.01 -23.94
C ASP A 339 -13.63 5.19 -23.33
N PRO A 340 -14.98 5.19 -23.27
CA PRO A 340 -15.70 6.38 -22.81
C PRO A 340 -15.40 6.71 -21.35
N VAL A 341 -15.29 5.69 -20.49
CA VAL A 341 -14.96 5.88 -19.07
C VAL A 341 -13.48 6.24 -18.87
N MET A 342 -12.55 5.67 -19.64
CA MET A 342 -11.13 6.07 -19.57
C MET A 342 -10.93 7.51 -20.04
N ARG A 343 -11.60 7.91 -21.13
CA ARG A 343 -11.57 9.27 -21.66
C ARG A 343 -12.12 10.27 -20.63
N ARG A 344 -13.20 9.91 -19.93
CA ARG A 344 -13.74 10.72 -18.83
C ARG A 344 -12.73 10.85 -17.69
N ALA A 345 -12.09 9.76 -17.27
CA ALA A 345 -11.06 9.77 -16.24
C ALA A 345 -9.88 10.68 -16.62
N VAL A 346 -9.30 10.52 -17.81
CA VAL A 346 -8.20 11.35 -18.32
C VAL A 346 -8.59 12.83 -18.32
N ARG A 347 -9.78 13.17 -18.84
CA ARG A 347 -10.25 14.56 -18.85
C ARG A 347 -10.38 15.15 -17.44
N LEU A 348 -10.95 14.41 -16.49
CA LEU A 348 -11.14 14.88 -15.12
C LEU A 348 -9.80 15.05 -14.40
N PHE A 349 -8.87 14.11 -14.54
CA PHE A 349 -7.51 14.26 -14.01
C PHE A 349 -6.76 15.44 -14.66
N GLY A 350 -6.96 15.67 -15.96
CA GLY A 350 -6.45 16.84 -16.67
C GLY A 350 -6.90 18.15 -16.03
N GLN A 351 -8.18 18.26 -15.67
CA GLN A 351 -8.72 19.44 -14.98
C GLN A 351 -8.15 19.60 -13.55
N GLU A 352 -7.89 18.49 -12.86
CA GLU A 352 -7.31 18.52 -11.51
C GLU A 352 -5.85 19.00 -11.51
N ILE A 353 -5.06 18.66 -12.53
CA ILE A 353 -3.63 19.04 -12.60
C ILE A 353 -3.39 20.49 -13.06
N GLU A 354 -4.35 21.14 -13.73
CA GLU A 354 -4.26 22.56 -14.13
C GLU A 354 -4.04 23.50 -12.93
N ASN A 355 -4.35 23.03 -11.71
CA ASN A 355 -4.16 23.78 -10.46
C ASN A 355 -2.78 23.55 -9.80
N ASP A 356 -1.80 22.96 -10.49
CA ASP A 356 -0.42 22.63 -10.02
C ASP A 356 -0.30 21.80 -8.71
N ALA A 357 -1.43 21.35 -8.16
CA ALA A 357 -1.53 20.52 -6.95
C ALA A 357 -2.24 19.17 -7.20
N GLY A 358 -2.62 18.86 -8.44
CA GLY A 358 -3.38 17.66 -8.80
C GLY A 358 -2.57 16.36 -8.78
N PRO A 359 -3.24 15.19 -8.89
CA PRO A 359 -2.62 13.87 -8.75
C PRO A 359 -1.84 13.45 -10.00
N GLN A 360 -0.65 14.05 -10.20
CA GLN A 360 0.23 13.86 -11.37
C GLN A 360 0.47 12.38 -11.70
N ARG A 361 0.68 11.54 -10.66
CA ARG A 361 0.88 10.10 -10.81
C ARG A 361 -0.35 9.40 -11.38
N SER A 362 -1.53 9.68 -10.84
CA SER A 362 -2.79 9.09 -11.33
C SER A 362 -3.08 9.55 -12.75
N TYR A 363 -2.82 10.81 -13.07
CA TYR A 363 -2.98 11.31 -14.43
C TYR A 363 -2.09 10.55 -15.43
N ALA A 364 -0.78 10.42 -15.14
CA ALA A 364 0.15 9.67 -15.98
C ALA A 364 -0.29 8.21 -16.17
N LEU A 365 -0.71 7.52 -15.11
CA LEU A 365 -1.20 6.13 -15.20
C LEU A 365 -2.43 6.02 -16.10
N ASN A 366 -3.34 6.98 -16.04
CA ASN A 366 -4.58 6.95 -16.84
C ASN A 366 -4.35 7.37 -18.30
N LEU A 367 -3.40 8.25 -18.60
CA LEU A 367 -2.93 8.48 -19.97
C LEU A 367 -2.35 7.19 -20.57
N ILE A 368 -1.50 6.48 -19.83
CA ILE A 368 -0.97 5.18 -20.26
C ILE A 368 -2.10 4.15 -20.40
N GLY A 369 -3.08 4.18 -19.49
CA GLY A 369 -4.29 3.39 -19.54
C GLY A 369 -5.08 3.62 -20.83
N MET A 370 -5.27 4.87 -21.24
CA MET A 370 -5.94 5.27 -22.47
C MET A 370 -5.14 4.86 -23.71
N ALA A 371 -3.81 5.03 -23.71
CA ALA A 371 -2.95 4.51 -24.77
C ALA A 371 -3.13 2.98 -24.93
N THR A 372 -3.22 2.26 -23.80
CA THR A 372 -3.51 0.82 -23.81
C THR A 372 -4.87 0.49 -24.45
N VAL A 373 -5.90 1.29 -24.15
CA VAL A 373 -7.25 1.13 -24.75
C VAL A 373 -7.21 1.36 -26.26
N HIS A 374 -6.51 2.40 -26.74
CA HIS A 374 -6.33 2.63 -28.18
C HIS A 374 -5.59 1.48 -28.88
N LEU A 375 -4.55 0.91 -28.25
CA LEU A 375 -3.88 -0.29 -28.79
C LEU A 375 -4.83 -1.49 -28.89
N LEU A 376 -5.69 -1.71 -27.89
CA LEU A 376 -6.70 -2.77 -27.93
C LEU A 376 -7.72 -2.55 -29.06
N GLN A 377 -7.99 -1.30 -29.42
CA GLN A 377 -8.87 -0.91 -30.53
C GLN A 377 -8.16 -0.87 -31.89
N LYS A 378 -6.85 -1.18 -31.95
CA LYS A 378 -6.02 -1.08 -33.15
C LYS A 378 -5.92 0.34 -33.71
N GLU A 379 -5.78 1.33 -32.82
CA GLU A 379 -5.60 2.74 -33.15
C GLU A 379 -4.19 3.22 -32.69
N PRO A 380 -3.11 2.76 -33.35
CA PRO A 380 -1.74 3.00 -32.88
C PRO A 380 -1.35 4.49 -32.85
N GLU A 381 -1.83 5.32 -33.77
CA GLU A 381 -1.53 6.76 -33.82
C GLU A 381 -2.12 7.49 -32.61
N LYS A 382 -3.37 7.14 -32.22
CA LYS A 382 -4.00 7.67 -31.01
C LYS A 382 -3.31 7.16 -29.75
N ALA A 383 -2.89 5.90 -29.74
CA ALA A 383 -2.10 5.36 -28.64
C ALA A 383 -0.78 6.11 -28.46
N ALA A 384 -0.09 6.40 -29.57
CA ALA A 384 1.15 7.18 -29.57
C ALA A 384 0.94 8.58 -29.01
N ALA A 385 -0.05 9.30 -29.51
CA ALA A 385 -0.35 10.68 -29.09
C ALA A 385 -0.54 10.79 -27.56
N VAL A 386 -1.34 9.89 -26.98
CA VAL A 386 -1.59 9.92 -25.52
C VAL A 386 -0.38 9.42 -24.72
N ALA A 387 0.39 8.45 -25.24
CA ALA A 387 1.62 8.02 -24.59
C ALA A 387 2.71 9.11 -24.61
N HIS A 388 2.77 9.94 -25.65
CA HIS A 388 3.64 11.11 -25.70
C HIS A 388 3.29 12.16 -24.63
N GLU A 389 2.00 12.35 -24.34
CA GLU A 389 1.56 13.21 -23.25
C GLU A 389 1.97 12.66 -21.87
N ALA A 390 1.97 11.33 -21.71
CA ALA A 390 2.38 10.68 -20.46
C ALA A 390 3.89 10.77 -20.18
N LEU A 391 4.75 10.80 -21.20
CA LEU A 391 6.22 10.79 -21.08
C LEU A 391 6.79 11.90 -20.15
N PRO A 392 6.47 13.20 -20.34
CA PRO A 392 7.00 14.26 -19.49
C PRO A 392 6.53 14.13 -18.03
N LEU A 393 5.31 13.62 -17.80
CA LEU A 393 4.78 13.36 -16.47
C LEU A 393 5.50 12.19 -15.81
N ALA A 394 5.68 11.08 -16.53
CA ALA A 394 6.40 9.90 -16.08
C ALA A 394 7.85 10.24 -15.66
N LYS A 395 8.51 11.15 -16.38
CA LYS A 395 9.85 11.64 -16.02
C LYS A 395 9.88 12.43 -14.70
N ARG A 396 8.80 13.16 -14.38
CA ARG A 396 8.72 14.00 -13.17
C ARG A 396 8.34 13.19 -11.92
N VAL A 397 7.49 12.17 -12.06
CA VAL A 397 7.00 11.37 -10.94
C VAL A 397 7.96 10.23 -10.59
N ARG A 398 8.27 10.05 -9.30
CA ARG A 398 9.07 8.89 -8.84
C ARG A 398 8.17 7.69 -8.57
N SER A 399 7.74 7.01 -9.64
CA SER A 399 6.88 5.82 -9.55
C SER A 399 7.35 4.72 -10.51
N GLU A 400 7.76 3.59 -9.95
CA GLU A 400 8.12 2.41 -10.75
C GLU A 400 6.90 1.84 -11.48
N ARG A 401 5.71 1.95 -10.88
CA ARG A 401 4.45 1.55 -11.53
C ARG A 401 4.20 2.29 -12.83
N VAL A 402 4.40 3.61 -12.84
CA VAL A 402 4.25 4.44 -14.04
C VAL A 402 5.27 3.99 -15.09
N ASN A 403 6.54 3.84 -14.69
CA ASN A 403 7.62 3.43 -15.59
C ASN A 403 7.38 2.06 -16.22
N ASN A 404 7.04 1.05 -15.41
CA ASN A 404 6.76 -0.31 -15.84
C ASN A 404 5.55 -0.37 -16.77
N ARG A 405 4.48 0.39 -16.46
CA ARG A 405 3.28 0.42 -17.29
C ARG A 405 3.53 1.11 -18.63
N LEU A 406 4.27 2.22 -18.64
CA LEU A 406 4.63 2.94 -19.87
C LEU A 406 5.49 2.05 -20.76
N ARG A 407 6.58 1.48 -20.23
CA ARG A 407 7.45 0.54 -20.96
C ARG A 407 6.66 -0.62 -21.55
N LYS A 408 5.85 -1.32 -20.74
CA LYS A 408 5.02 -2.43 -21.21
C LYS A 408 4.06 -2.02 -22.34
N THR A 409 3.51 -0.81 -22.27
CA THR A 409 2.59 -0.29 -23.29
C THR A 409 3.33 0.02 -24.58
N VAL A 410 4.47 0.72 -24.52
CA VAL A 410 5.32 1.03 -25.68
C VAL A 410 5.90 -0.24 -26.30
N ASP A 411 6.44 -1.17 -25.50
CA ASP A 411 6.93 -2.47 -25.97
C ASP A 411 5.84 -3.26 -26.69
N THR A 412 4.60 -3.17 -26.23
CA THR A 412 3.46 -3.81 -26.90
C THR A 412 3.12 -3.11 -28.21
N ALA A 413 3.17 -1.78 -28.24
CA ALA A 413 2.90 -1.01 -29.44
C ALA A 413 3.95 -1.27 -30.53
N VAL A 414 5.24 -1.19 -30.19
CA VAL A 414 6.36 -1.45 -31.12
C VAL A 414 6.31 -2.87 -31.68
N ARG A 415 5.98 -3.87 -30.84
CA ARG A 415 5.85 -5.26 -31.31
C ARG A 415 4.67 -5.49 -32.26
N GLN A 416 3.62 -4.67 -32.20
CA GLN A 416 2.38 -4.88 -32.96
C GLN A 416 2.22 -3.94 -34.15
N PHE A 417 2.83 -2.76 -34.08
CA PHE A 417 2.61 -1.63 -34.98
C PHE A 417 3.93 -0.88 -35.24
N GLY A 418 5.07 -1.58 -35.25
CA GLY A 418 6.40 -0.97 -35.44
C GLY A 418 6.65 -0.40 -36.84
N ASP A 419 5.71 -0.58 -37.76
CA ASP A 419 5.67 0.06 -39.08
C ASP A 419 5.00 1.45 -39.05
N VAL A 420 4.30 1.79 -37.97
CA VAL A 420 3.65 3.09 -37.78
C VAL A 420 4.69 4.13 -37.30
N PRO A 421 4.94 5.23 -38.04
CA PRO A 421 5.97 6.21 -37.70
C PRO A 421 5.88 6.77 -36.28
N GLU A 422 4.67 7.06 -35.81
CA GLU A 422 4.40 7.59 -34.46
C GLU A 422 4.78 6.60 -33.35
N ILE A 423 4.66 5.29 -33.60
CA ILE A 423 5.06 4.25 -32.65
C ILE A 423 6.59 4.13 -32.59
N THR A 424 7.26 4.25 -33.73
CA THR A 424 8.72 4.27 -33.80
C THR A 424 9.30 5.49 -33.08
N ASP A 425 8.77 6.69 -33.33
CA ASP A 425 9.16 7.91 -32.60
C ASP A 425 8.91 7.78 -31.09
N LEU A 426 7.77 7.20 -30.68
CA LEU A 426 7.49 6.92 -29.27
C LEU A 426 8.53 6.00 -28.62
N GLY A 427 8.93 4.94 -29.33
CA GLY A 427 9.98 4.02 -28.87
C GLY A 427 11.33 4.72 -28.69
N GLU A 428 11.76 5.51 -29.67
CA GLU A 428 13.01 6.28 -29.64
C GLU A 428 13.02 7.32 -28.51
N ARG A 429 11.91 8.04 -28.32
CA ARG A 429 11.77 9.00 -27.23
C ARG A 429 11.78 8.34 -25.86
N LEU A 430 11.12 7.20 -25.69
CA LEU A 430 11.15 6.46 -24.43
C LEU A 430 12.58 6.03 -24.10
N ALA A 431 13.31 5.48 -25.06
CA ALA A 431 14.71 5.08 -24.89
C ALA A 431 15.61 6.27 -24.50
N THR A 432 15.37 7.44 -25.07
CA THR A 432 16.12 8.67 -24.78
C THR A 432 15.78 9.27 -23.41
N LEU A 433 14.50 9.31 -23.05
CA LEU A 433 14.01 9.99 -21.84
C LEU A 433 14.09 9.12 -20.59
N MET A 434 14.01 7.80 -20.75
CA MET A 434 13.91 6.82 -19.67
C MET A 434 14.76 5.56 -19.96
N PRO A 435 16.09 5.71 -20.10
CA PRO A 435 16.98 4.61 -20.41
C PRO A 435 16.82 3.47 -19.41
N ASP A 436 17.02 2.23 -19.87
CA ASP A 436 17.01 1.06 -18.99
C ASP A 436 18.09 1.22 -17.92
N ASN A 437 17.69 1.19 -16.65
CA ASN A 437 18.63 1.18 -15.55
C ASN A 437 19.12 -0.27 -15.40
N PRO A 438 20.43 -0.55 -15.53
CA PRO A 438 20.96 -1.91 -15.39
C PRO A 438 20.74 -2.49 -13.97
N GLU A 439 20.40 -1.66 -12.98
CA GLU A 439 20.12 -2.09 -11.61
C GLU A 439 18.69 -2.63 -11.38
N THR A 440 17.73 -2.42 -12.29
CA THR A 440 16.33 -2.86 -12.12
C THR A 440 15.97 -4.11 -12.93
N THR A 441 16.92 -4.71 -13.66
CA THR A 441 16.70 -5.99 -14.37
C THR A 441 17.01 -7.17 -13.44
N GLY A 442 16.11 -7.42 -12.49
CA GLY A 442 16.05 -8.70 -11.79
C GLY A 442 15.65 -9.84 -12.75
N PRO A 443 16.01 -11.10 -12.46
CA PRO A 443 15.80 -12.24 -13.33
C PRO A 443 14.33 -12.68 -13.34
N GLY A 444 13.48 -11.95 -14.06
CA GLY A 444 12.05 -12.25 -14.19
C GLY A 444 11.49 -12.00 -15.59
N ARG A 445 12.35 -11.69 -16.58
CA ARG A 445 11.93 -11.40 -17.96
C ARG A 445 11.71 -12.65 -18.83
N ALA A 446 11.40 -13.80 -18.22
CA ALA A 446 11.06 -15.02 -18.94
C ALA A 446 9.65 -15.49 -18.58
N VAL A 447 8.85 -15.64 -19.65
CA VAL A 447 7.46 -16.16 -19.77
C VAL A 447 6.35 -15.11 -19.68
#